data_AF-A0AAQ3L1A0-F1
#
_entry.id   AF-A0AAQ3L1A0-F1
#
_cell.length_a   1.000
_cell.length_b   1.000
_cell.length_c   1.000
_cell.angle_alpha   90.00
_cell.angle_beta   90.00
_cell.angle_gamma   90.00
#
_symmetry.space_group_name_H-M   'P 1'
#
loop_
_entity.id
_entity.type
_entity.pdbx_description
1 polymer ?
#
loop_
_entity_poly.entity_id
_entity_poly.type
_entity_poly.pdbx_seq_one_letter_code
_entity_poly.pdbx_strand_id
1 'polypeptide(L)'
;MDSFNVNTHLPPRKRLLAELKKENPEFGFLPPVPFISGDLGAQLRDVVRSPGSTLEEIVEVSNSVALAAHEIAEAARDSAIEKAAAAAKAKAAAKSALLFLDSISRNRMSSKVGLSKTKVRKKQIPIKLLYKTNHAARSQEADEDLARKLHHAMNSSPRISKRKHRNFCKFGKEDLNDVDLVCCENSHDLHGGVRLSNKSIIES
;
A
#
# COMPACT_ATOMS: atom_id res chain seq x y z
N MET A 1 21.21 -12.31 25.10
CA MET A 1 20.28 -11.86 26.16
C MET A 1 18.93 -11.70 25.52
N ASP A 2 18.19 -12.80 25.48
CA ASP A 2 16.96 -12.88 24.69
C ASP A 2 15.82 -12.19 25.42
N SER A 3 15.26 -11.16 24.80
CA SER A 3 14.10 -10.45 25.36
C SER A 3 12.86 -11.31 25.17
N PHE A 4 12.60 -12.19 26.14
CA PHE A 4 11.39 -13.00 26.17
C PHE A 4 10.17 -12.09 26.10
N ASN A 5 9.41 -12.16 25.00
CA ASN A 5 8.17 -11.41 24.86
C ASN A 5 7.14 -11.97 25.86
N VAL A 6 7.02 -11.27 27.00
CA VAL A 6 6.16 -11.63 28.15
C VAL A 6 4.68 -11.82 27.76
N ASN A 7 4.28 -11.30 26.59
CA ASN A 7 2.90 -11.37 26.08
C ASN A 7 2.61 -12.62 25.22
N THR A 8 3.54 -13.57 25.09
CA THR A 8 3.38 -14.80 24.30
C THR A 8 2.26 -15.72 24.80
N HIS A 9 1.96 -15.70 26.10
CA HIS A 9 0.85 -16.44 26.72
C HIS A 9 -0.53 -15.80 26.42
N LEU A 10 -0.59 -14.57 25.89
CA LEU A 10 -1.86 -13.89 25.64
C LEU A 10 -2.49 -14.33 24.32
N PRO A 11 -3.84 -14.46 24.24
CA PRO A 11 -4.53 -14.69 22.97
C PRO A 11 -4.17 -13.63 21.91
N PRO A 12 -4.18 -13.95 20.60
CA PRO A 12 -3.64 -13.08 19.56
C PRO A 12 -4.13 -11.62 19.63
N ARG A 13 -5.43 -11.40 19.88
CA ARG A 13 -6.03 -10.08 20.04
C ARG A 13 -5.48 -9.30 21.24
N LYS A 14 -5.17 -9.96 22.35
CA LYS A 14 -4.61 -9.34 23.57
C LYS A 14 -3.14 -9.02 23.40
N ARG A 15 -2.37 -9.87 22.71
CA ARG A 15 -0.98 -9.62 22.33
C ARG A 15 -0.85 -8.36 21.47
N LEU A 16 -1.65 -8.23 20.40
CA LEU A 16 -1.67 -7.02 19.56
C LEU A 16 -2.01 -5.74 20.35
N LEU A 17 -2.95 -5.80 21.29
CA LEU A 17 -3.29 -4.66 22.16
C LEU A 17 -2.14 -4.29 23.12
N ALA A 18 -1.37 -5.28 23.60
CA ALA A 18 -0.19 -5.04 24.44
C ALA A 18 0.96 -4.42 23.64
N GLU A 19 1.16 -4.86 22.39
CA GLU A 19 2.12 -4.28 21.44
C GLU A 19 1.78 -2.80 21.16
N LEU A 20 0.52 -2.49 20.87
CA LEU A 20 0.05 -1.09 20.69
C LEU A 20 0.15 -0.24 21.96
N LYS A 21 0.04 -0.84 23.16
CA LYS A 21 0.29 -0.11 24.42
C LYS A 21 1.78 0.22 24.57
N LYS A 22 2.70 -0.69 24.20
CA LYS A 22 4.14 -0.50 24.34
C LYS A 22 4.70 0.63 23.46
N GLU A 23 4.10 0.86 22.29
CA GLU A 23 4.42 1.98 21.38
C GLU A 23 4.01 3.36 21.93
N ASN A 24 3.20 3.43 23.00
CA ASN A 24 2.97 4.68 23.72
C ASN A 24 3.94 4.75 24.90
N PRO A 25 5.02 5.57 24.85
CA PRO A 25 5.70 5.97 26.07
C PRO A 25 4.68 6.73 26.92
N GLU A 26 4.23 6.09 27.99
CA GLU A 26 3.38 6.68 29.02
C GLU A 26 4.10 7.92 29.53
N PHE A 27 3.58 9.10 29.18
CA PHE A 27 4.26 10.39 29.32
C PHE A 27 4.23 10.85 30.78
N GLY A 28 4.92 10.09 31.63
CA GLY A 28 5.18 10.42 33.02
C GLY A 28 5.98 11.73 33.06
N PHE A 29 5.51 12.66 33.89
CA PHE A 29 6.07 14.00 34.06
C PHE A 29 7.41 13.98 34.81
N LEU A 30 8.40 13.27 34.27
CA LEU A 30 9.79 13.47 34.62
C LEU A 30 10.38 14.48 33.62
N PRO A 31 11.03 15.57 34.07
CA PRO A 31 11.86 16.34 33.15
C PRO A 31 12.87 15.37 32.52
N PRO A 32 13.20 15.53 31.22
CA PRO A 32 14.19 14.67 30.59
C PRO A 32 15.48 14.81 31.38
N VAL A 33 15.85 13.76 32.12
CA VAL A 33 17.14 13.71 32.80
C VAL A 33 18.17 13.88 31.69
N PRO A 34 18.99 14.95 31.72
CA PRO A 34 19.95 15.15 30.66
C PRO A 34 20.90 13.97 30.70
N PHE A 35 20.82 13.11 29.68
CA PHE A 35 21.90 12.21 29.34
C PHE A 35 23.04 13.08 28.83
N ILE A 36 23.74 13.72 29.78
CA ILE A 36 24.98 14.45 29.53
C ILE A 36 25.85 13.52 28.72
N SER A 37 26.26 13.98 27.53
CA SER A 37 26.99 13.18 26.56
C SER A 37 28.11 12.41 27.24
N GLY A 38 28.25 11.12 26.90
CA GLY A 38 28.95 10.13 27.73
C GLY A 38 30.40 10.49 28.09
N ASP A 39 31.02 11.36 27.29
CA ASP A 39 32.36 11.91 27.45
C ASP A 39 32.47 12.95 28.59
N LEU A 40 31.76 14.08 28.49
CA LEU A 40 31.67 15.10 29.55
C LEU A 40 31.20 14.51 30.89
N GLY A 41 30.22 13.60 30.84
CA GLY A 41 29.76 12.89 32.03
C GLY A 41 30.80 11.91 32.60
N ALA A 42 31.72 11.38 31.78
CA ALA A 42 32.85 10.58 32.26
C ALA A 42 33.94 11.45 32.87
N GLN A 43 34.30 12.56 32.22
CA GLN A 43 35.30 13.52 32.71
C GLN A 43 34.96 14.00 34.14
N LEU A 44 33.71 14.43 34.38
CA LEU A 44 33.29 14.85 35.72
C LEU A 44 33.38 13.71 36.76
N ARG A 45 33.03 12.47 36.38
CA ARG A 45 33.14 11.31 37.28
C ARG A 45 34.60 10.92 37.56
N ASP A 46 35.49 11.16 36.62
CA ASP A 46 36.93 10.86 36.76
C ASP A 46 37.58 11.84 37.72
N VAL A 47 37.37 13.15 37.52
CA VAL A 47 37.86 14.20 38.40
C VAL A 47 37.34 14.01 39.84
N VAL A 48 36.03 13.77 40.02
CA VAL A 48 35.43 13.51 41.36
C VAL A 48 35.94 12.22 42.03
N ARG A 49 36.55 11.28 41.29
CA ARG A 49 37.12 10.04 41.82
C ARG A 49 38.63 10.07 41.97
N SER A 50 39.30 11.08 41.41
CA SER A 50 40.76 11.21 41.48
C SER A 50 41.19 11.62 42.90
N PRO A 51 42.03 10.83 43.58
CA PRO A 51 42.44 11.11 44.97
C PRO A 51 43.41 12.31 45.12
N GLY A 52 43.55 13.14 44.08
CA GLY A 52 44.33 14.38 44.07
C GLY A 52 43.61 15.59 43.46
N SER A 53 42.33 15.47 43.06
CA SER A 53 41.57 16.58 42.49
C SER A 53 41.36 17.71 43.52
N THR A 54 41.59 18.95 43.12
CA THR A 54 41.24 20.10 43.96
C THR A 54 39.74 20.44 43.86
N LEU A 55 39.21 21.15 44.86
CA LEU A 55 37.82 21.61 44.82
C LEU A 55 37.55 22.54 43.63
N GLU A 56 38.53 23.39 43.30
CA GLU A 56 38.48 24.31 42.16
C GLU A 56 38.32 23.56 40.82
N GLU A 57 39.11 22.50 40.59
CA GLU A 57 39.01 21.65 39.39
C GLU A 57 37.62 20.99 39.28
N ILE A 58 37.07 20.49 40.39
CA ILE A 58 35.72 19.91 40.43
C ILE A 58 34.68 20.97 40.04
N VAL A 59 34.81 22.19 40.56
CA VAL A 59 33.90 23.31 40.26
C VAL A 59 34.01 23.74 38.79
N GLU A 60 35.22 23.88 38.25
CA GLU A 60 35.46 24.26 36.85
C GLU A 60 34.88 23.24 35.87
N VAL A 61 35.16 21.95 36.08
CA VAL A 61 34.62 20.86 35.24
C VAL A 61 33.10 20.76 35.41
N SER A 62 32.56 20.92 36.62
CA SER A 62 31.11 20.97 36.85
C SER A 62 30.43 22.12 36.09
N ASN A 63 31.03 23.32 36.11
CA ASN A 63 30.52 24.48 35.39
C ASN A 63 30.58 24.29 33.87
N SER A 64 31.68 23.71 33.36
CA SER A 64 31.84 23.38 31.94
C SER A 64 30.79 22.37 31.46
N VAL A 65 30.56 21.32 32.25
CA VAL A 65 29.50 20.33 31.98
C VAL A 65 28.11 20.95 32.05
N ALA A 66 27.84 21.84 33.03
CA ALA A 66 26.56 22.52 33.17
C ALA A 66 26.26 23.47 32.00
N LEU A 67 27.26 24.23 31.52
CA LEU A 67 27.14 25.10 30.35
C LEU A 67 26.87 24.30 29.07
N ALA A 68 27.65 23.23 28.81
CA ALA A 68 27.42 22.36 27.66
C ALA A 68 26.04 21.66 27.71
N ALA A 69 25.60 21.22 28.89
CA ALA A 69 24.26 20.66 29.07
C ALA A 69 23.15 21.70 28.84
N HIS A 70 23.38 22.98 29.19
CA HIS A 70 22.43 24.07 28.95
C HIS A 70 22.26 24.36 27.45
N GLU A 71 23.37 24.47 26.71
CA GLU A 71 23.37 24.68 25.26
C GLU A 71 22.66 23.54 24.51
N ILE A 72 22.98 22.28 24.85
CA ILE A 72 22.31 21.10 24.29
C ILE A 72 20.80 21.11 24.60
N ALA A 73 20.43 21.48 25.83
CA ALA A 73 19.02 21.58 26.22
C ALA A 73 18.30 22.73 25.50
N GLU A 74 18.98 23.82 25.15
CA GLU A 74 18.45 24.92 24.35
C GLU A 74 18.19 24.50 22.90
N ALA A 75 19.20 23.95 22.22
CA ALA A 75 19.04 23.42 20.87
C ALA A 75 17.94 22.34 20.78
N ALA A 76 17.77 21.53 21.83
CA ALA A 76 16.68 20.56 21.93
C ALA A 76 15.30 21.20 22.07
N ARG A 77 15.16 22.31 22.81
CA ARG A 77 13.91 23.09 22.91
C ARG A 77 13.53 23.68 21.55
N ASP A 78 14.48 24.28 20.84
CA ASP A 78 14.22 24.92 19.55
C ASP A 78 13.76 23.91 18.50
N SER A 79 14.43 22.76 18.42
CA SER A 79 13.98 21.66 17.54
C SER A 79 12.59 21.13 17.91
N ALA A 80 12.23 21.11 19.20
CA ALA A 80 10.90 20.71 19.64
C ALA A 80 9.82 21.73 19.25
N ILE A 81 10.12 23.04 19.36
CA ILE A 81 9.23 24.14 18.96
C ILE A 81 8.98 24.12 17.45
N GLU A 82 10.03 23.95 16.63
CA GLU A 82 9.90 23.84 15.17
C GLU A 82 9.00 22.66 14.76
N LYS A 83 9.23 21.48 15.36
CA LYS A 83 8.42 20.27 15.10
C LYS A 83 6.96 20.47 15.55
N ALA A 84 6.73 21.14 16.67
CA ALA A 84 5.38 21.48 17.14
C ALA A 84 4.66 22.42 16.16
N ALA A 85 5.34 23.44 15.63
CA ALA A 85 4.80 24.35 14.63
C ALA A 85 4.48 23.64 13.31
N ALA A 86 5.36 22.74 12.84
CA ALA A 86 5.14 21.91 11.67
C ALA A 86 3.92 20.99 11.84
N ALA A 87 3.79 20.32 12.99
CA ALA A 87 2.64 19.48 13.32
C ALA A 87 1.32 20.28 13.39
N ALA A 88 1.35 21.50 13.96
CA ALA A 88 0.19 22.39 13.99
C ALA A 88 -0.25 22.79 12.58
N LYS A 89 0.70 23.14 11.70
CA LYS A 89 0.44 23.46 10.28
C LYS A 89 -0.15 22.27 9.52
N ALA A 90 0.41 21.07 9.70
CA ALA A 90 -0.12 19.85 9.09
C ALA A 90 -1.56 19.55 9.55
N LYS A 91 -1.84 19.69 10.86
CA LYS A 91 -3.19 19.52 11.44
C LYS A 91 -4.18 20.55 10.89
N ALA A 92 -3.77 21.80 10.70
CA ALA A 92 -4.59 22.84 10.08
C ALA A 92 -4.89 22.55 8.60
N ALA A 93 -3.89 22.14 7.84
CA ALA A 93 -4.05 21.74 6.43
C ALA A 93 -4.98 20.54 6.26
N ALA A 94 -4.83 19.50 7.10
CA ALA A 94 -5.71 18.33 7.09
C ALA A 94 -7.17 18.69 7.41
N LYS A 95 -7.41 19.56 8.40
CA LYS A 95 -8.76 20.09 8.69
C LYS A 95 -9.35 20.85 7.50
N SER A 96 -8.56 21.71 6.85
CA SER A 96 -8.99 22.46 5.66
C SER A 96 -9.39 21.53 4.51
N ALA A 97 -8.59 20.49 4.23
CA ALA A 97 -8.90 19.48 3.21
C ALA A 97 -10.21 18.73 3.51
N LEU A 98 -10.47 18.36 4.76
CA LEU A 98 -11.73 17.72 5.15
C LEU A 98 -12.96 18.64 4.94
N LEU A 99 -12.85 19.93 5.27
CA LEU A 99 -13.92 20.91 5.01
C LEU A 99 -14.18 21.11 3.51
N PHE A 100 -13.12 21.10 2.69
CA PHE A 100 -13.24 21.15 1.24
C PHE A 100 -13.95 19.90 0.66
N LEU A 101 -13.62 18.71 1.18
CA LEU A 101 -14.32 17.47 0.81
C LEU A 101 -15.80 17.48 1.21
N ASP A 102 -16.15 18.00 2.40
CA ASP A 102 -17.56 18.17 2.81
C ASP A 102 -18.30 19.15 1.88
N SER A 103 -17.69 20.27 1.51
CA SER A 103 -18.25 21.23 0.56
C SER A 103 -18.56 20.56 -0.80
N ILE A 104 -17.61 19.78 -1.35
CA ILE A 104 -17.83 19.00 -2.58
C ILE A 104 -18.94 17.95 -2.39
N SER A 105 -18.99 17.27 -1.24
CA SER A 105 -20.03 16.28 -0.93
C SER A 105 -21.42 16.92 -0.93
N ARG A 106 -21.58 18.02 -0.19
CA ARG A 106 -22.82 18.80 -0.09
C ARG A 106 -23.27 19.35 -1.44
N ASN A 107 -22.35 19.86 -2.26
CA ASN A 107 -22.63 20.34 -3.61
C ASN A 107 -23.03 19.20 -4.58
N ARG A 108 -22.46 18.00 -4.41
CA ARG A 108 -22.92 16.79 -5.13
C ARG A 108 -24.29 16.28 -4.65
N MET A 109 -24.68 16.57 -3.41
CA MET A 109 -26.03 16.27 -2.91
C MET A 109 -27.08 17.29 -3.38
N SER A 110 -26.75 18.59 -3.43
CA SER A 110 -27.67 19.62 -3.96
C SER A 110 -27.85 19.51 -5.48
N SER A 111 -26.78 19.24 -6.24
CA SER A 111 -26.90 18.99 -7.69
C SER A 111 -27.62 17.68 -8.04
N LYS A 112 -27.84 16.77 -7.07
CA LYS A 112 -28.71 15.60 -7.21
C LYS A 112 -30.22 15.95 -7.15
N VAL A 113 -30.58 17.21 -6.88
CA VAL A 113 -31.91 17.78 -7.13
C VAL A 113 -32.02 18.37 -8.57
N GLY A 114 -30.92 18.41 -9.33
CA GLY A 114 -30.89 18.83 -10.75
C GLY A 114 -30.98 17.66 -11.74
N LEU A 115 -30.26 16.56 -11.47
CA LEU A 115 -30.36 15.33 -12.28
C LEU A 115 -31.57 14.48 -11.89
N SER A 116 -32.75 15.10 -11.94
CA SER A 116 -33.98 14.32 -12.09
C SER A 116 -33.82 13.45 -13.34
N LYS A 117 -33.96 12.13 -13.18
CA LYS A 117 -34.22 11.26 -14.32
C LYS A 117 -35.62 11.61 -14.81
N THR A 118 -35.72 12.66 -15.62
CA THR A 118 -36.92 12.90 -16.41
C THR A 118 -37.19 11.58 -17.12
N LYS A 119 -38.35 10.98 -16.82
CA LYS A 119 -38.79 9.81 -17.58
C LYS A 119 -38.97 10.32 -18.99
N VAL A 120 -37.95 10.13 -19.83
CA VAL A 120 -38.01 10.42 -21.25
C VAL A 120 -39.16 9.56 -21.76
N ARG A 121 -40.35 10.17 -21.87
CA ARG A 121 -41.50 9.56 -22.53
C ARG A 121 -40.94 9.04 -23.84
N LYS A 122 -41.09 7.75 -24.11
CA LYS A 122 -40.56 7.12 -25.31
C LYS A 122 -41.11 7.91 -26.50
N LYS A 123 -40.31 8.86 -27.01
CA LYS A 123 -40.67 9.60 -28.20
C LYS A 123 -40.67 8.53 -29.28
N GLN A 124 -41.84 8.23 -29.82
CA GLN A 124 -41.95 7.34 -30.95
C GLN A 124 -41.30 8.07 -32.13
N ILE A 125 -39.98 7.92 -32.26
CA ILE A 125 -39.24 8.43 -33.40
C ILE A 125 -39.76 7.62 -34.59
N PRO A 126 -40.35 8.27 -35.62
CA PRO A 126 -40.81 7.56 -36.80
C PRO A 126 -39.69 6.70 -37.36
N ILE A 127 -39.95 5.42 -37.59
CA ILE A 127 -38.97 4.43 -38.08
C ILE A 127 -38.28 4.93 -39.37
N LYS A 128 -39.02 5.69 -40.20
CA LYS A 128 -38.52 6.37 -41.41
C LYS A 128 -37.40 7.40 -41.18
N LEU A 129 -37.19 7.88 -39.95
CA LEU A 129 -36.02 8.72 -39.59
C LEU A 129 -34.80 7.89 -39.17
N LEU A 130 -35.03 6.71 -38.58
CA LEU A 130 -33.95 5.80 -38.14
C LEU A 130 -33.30 5.09 -39.33
N TYR A 131 -34.12 4.72 -40.33
CA TYR A 131 -33.65 4.18 -41.61
C TYR A 131 -33.61 5.26 -42.71
N LYS A 132 -33.07 6.45 -42.39
CA LYS A 132 -32.60 7.35 -43.45
C LYS A 132 -31.33 6.75 -44.05
N THR A 133 -31.49 6.04 -45.16
CA THR A 133 -30.40 5.36 -45.87
C THR A 133 -29.46 6.38 -46.48
N ASN A 134 -28.52 6.88 -45.67
CA ASN A 134 -27.36 7.61 -46.15
C ASN A 134 -26.47 6.60 -46.88
N HIS A 135 -26.69 6.42 -48.18
CA HIS A 135 -25.75 5.72 -49.07
C HIS A 135 -24.47 6.56 -49.27
N ALA A 136 -23.75 6.81 -48.18
CA ALA A 136 -22.41 7.36 -48.17
C ALA A 136 -21.41 6.19 -48.24
N ALA A 137 -21.27 5.61 -49.43
CA ALA A 137 -20.44 4.44 -49.74
C ALA A 137 -18.92 4.70 -49.65
N ARG A 138 -18.46 5.37 -48.59
CA ARG A 138 -17.05 5.72 -48.33
C ARG A 138 -16.60 5.52 -46.88
N SER A 139 -17.52 5.49 -45.89
CA SER A 139 -17.14 5.20 -44.49
C SER A 139 -17.47 3.78 -44.05
N GLN A 140 -18.37 3.08 -44.77
CA GLN A 140 -18.83 1.76 -44.37
C GLN A 140 -17.74 0.68 -44.57
N GLU A 141 -17.05 0.69 -45.72
CA GLU A 141 -15.91 -0.22 -45.97
C GLU A 141 -14.80 -0.06 -44.92
N ALA A 142 -14.48 1.17 -44.52
CA ALA A 142 -13.43 1.45 -43.54
C ALA A 142 -13.76 0.91 -42.13
N ASP A 143 -15.02 1.00 -41.70
CA ASP A 143 -15.48 0.45 -40.43
C ASP A 143 -15.59 -1.08 -40.48
N GLU A 144 -16.06 -1.64 -41.60
CA GLU A 144 -16.09 -3.08 -41.83
C GLU A 144 -14.68 -3.70 -41.89
N ASP A 145 -13.70 -3.04 -42.52
CA ASP A 145 -12.31 -3.48 -42.53
C ASP A 145 -11.64 -3.36 -41.16
N LEU A 146 -11.97 -2.32 -40.39
CA LEU A 146 -11.53 -2.21 -39.00
C LEU A 146 -12.11 -3.35 -38.15
N ALA A 147 -13.39 -3.68 -38.32
CA ALA A 147 -14.04 -4.79 -37.64
C ALA A 147 -13.43 -6.16 -38.04
N ARG A 148 -13.18 -6.39 -39.34
CA ARG A 148 -12.47 -7.57 -39.86
C ARG A 148 -11.06 -7.68 -39.26
N LYS A 149 -10.30 -6.59 -39.24
CA LYS A 149 -8.93 -6.53 -38.71
C LYS A 149 -8.87 -6.77 -37.19
N LEU A 150 -9.80 -6.18 -36.43
CA LEU A 150 -9.91 -6.40 -34.99
C LEU A 150 -10.26 -7.86 -34.69
N HIS A 151 -11.26 -8.42 -35.38
CA HIS A 151 -11.63 -9.83 -35.24
C HIS A 151 -10.46 -10.76 -35.57
N HIS A 152 -9.68 -10.47 -36.62
CA HIS A 152 -8.49 -11.25 -36.93
C HIS A 152 -7.42 -11.13 -35.84
N ALA A 153 -7.05 -9.91 -35.41
CA ALA A 153 -6.02 -9.70 -34.38
C ALA A 153 -6.39 -10.35 -33.04
N MET A 154 -7.68 -10.27 -32.66
CA MET A 154 -8.21 -10.95 -31.47
C MET A 154 -8.10 -12.47 -31.57
N ASN A 155 -8.26 -13.08 -32.75
CA ASN A 155 -8.25 -14.54 -32.93
C ASN A 155 -6.89 -15.12 -33.40
N SER A 156 -5.98 -14.31 -33.93
CA SER A 156 -4.65 -14.74 -34.41
C SER A 156 -3.55 -14.68 -33.35
N SER A 157 -3.90 -14.41 -32.09
CA SER A 157 -2.94 -14.40 -30.98
C SER A 157 -2.44 -15.83 -30.65
N PRO A 158 -1.13 -16.04 -30.39
CA PRO A 158 -0.55 -17.37 -30.12
C PRO A 158 -1.19 -18.16 -28.96
N ARG A 159 -1.86 -17.48 -28.03
CA ARG A 159 -2.57 -18.12 -26.91
C ARG A 159 -3.85 -18.86 -27.35
N ILE A 160 -4.38 -18.54 -28.53
CA ILE A 160 -5.70 -18.96 -29.01
C ILE A 160 -5.62 -19.78 -30.31
N SER A 161 -4.53 -19.64 -31.07
CA SER A 161 -4.23 -20.42 -32.28
C SER A 161 -3.86 -21.90 -31.99
N LYS A 162 -4.46 -22.52 -30.98
CA LYS A 162 -4.39 -23.97 -30.74
C LYS A 162 -5.44 -24.74 -31.55
N ARG A 163 -5.43 -24.57 -32.88
CA ARG A 163 -5.90 -25.63 -33.77
C ARG A 163 -4.69 -26.41 -34.27
N LYS A 164 -4.51 -27.62 -33.72
CA LYS A 164 -3.68 -28.64 -34.37
C LYS A 164 -4.34 -28.99 -35.71
N HIS A 165 -3.91 -28.31 -36.77
CA HIS A 165 -4.12 -28.82 -38.12
C HIS A 165 -3.35 -30.13 -38.21
N ARG A 166 -4.05 -31.27 -38.08
CA ARG A 166 -3.51 -32.59 -38.47
C ARG A 166 -3.49 -32.67 -39.99
N ASN A 167 -2.69 -31.80 -40.60
CA ASN A 167 -2.29 -31.92 -41.98
C ASN A 167 -1.09 -32.87 -41.96
N PHE A 168 -1.33 -34.11 -42.33
CA PHE A 168 -0.27 -35.10 -42.47
C PHE A 168 0.68 -34.64 -43.57
N CYS A 169 1.87 -34.16 -43.21
CA CYS A 169 2.99 -34.13 -44.13
C CYS A 169 3.23 -35.58 -44.57
N LYS A 170 3.05 -35.87 -45.86
CA LYS A 170 3.50 -37.14 -46.43
C LYS A 170 5.02 -37.18 -46.34
N PHE A 171 5.54 -38.32 -45.91
CA PHE A 171 6.97 -38.53 -45.66
C PHE A 171 7.82 -38.35 -46.93
N GLY A 172 8.98 -37.73 -46.73
CA GLY A 172 10.04 -37.51 -47.71
C GLY A 172 11.04 -36.54 -47.06
N LYS A 173 11.96 -37.04 -46.23
CA LYS A 173 13.23 -37.69 -46.59
C LYS A 173 14.36 -36.64 -46.51
N GLU A 174 15.39 -36.94 -45.68
CA GLU A 174 16.75 -36.36 -45.75
C GLU A 174 16.82 -34.82 -45.43
N ASP A 175 17.75 -34.26 -44.65
CA ASP A 175 18.88 -34.81 -43.87
C ASP A 175 19.31 -33.84 -42.74
N LEU A 176 19.94 -34.41 -41.69
CA LEU A 176 21.02 -33.87 -40.82
C LEU A 176 20.94 -32.49 -40.10
N ASN A 177 21.48 -32.49 -38.87
CA ASN A 177 22.12 -31.36 -38.15
C ASN A 177 21.18 -30.29 -37.53
N ASP A 178 21.39 -29.76 -36.31
CA ASP A 178 22.37 -30.02 -35.23
C ASP A 178 21.90 -29.33 -33.91
N VAL A 179 22.58 -29.60 -32.79
CA VAL A 179 22.63 -28.85 -31.51
C VAL A 179 21.35 -28.76 -30.63
N ASP A 180 21.36 -29.49 -29.51
CA ASP A 180 20.97 -29.05 -28.14
C ASP A 180 19.52 -28.61 -27.78
N LEU A 181 19.03 -28.78 -26.54
CA LEU A 181 19.49 -29.58 -25.38
C LEU A 181 18.33 -29.74 -24.37
N VAL A 182 18.20 -30.94 -23.80
CA VAL A 182 17.55 -31.27 -22.49
C VAL A 182 16.04 -31.04 -22.30
N CYS A 183 15.40 -32.11 -21.80
CA CYS A 183 14.02 -32.18 -21.30
C CYS A 183 13.96 -32.08 -19.76
N CYS A 184 12.78 -32.35 -19.18
CA CYS A 184 12.53 -32.53 -17.73
C CYS A 184 12.55 -31.20 -16.92
N GLU A 185 11.80 -30.99 -15.83
CA GLU A 185 10.85 -31.82 -15.05
C GLU A 185 9.96 -30.88 -14.18
N ASN A 186 8.91 -31.26 -13.43
CA ASN A 186 8.22 -32.55 -13.19
C ASN A 186 6.69 -32.27 -13.01
N SER A 187 5.96 -33.17 -12.37
CA SER A 187 4.54 -33.09 -12.01
C SER A 187 4.35 -32.86 -10.50
N HIS A 188 3.18 -32.37 -10.07
CA HIS A 188 2.63 -32.66 -8.74
C HIS A 188 1.10 -32.62 -8.70
N ASP A 189 0.53 -33.82 -8.84
CA ASP A 189 -0.48 -34.46 -7.99
C ASP A 189 -1.89 -33.91 -7.73
N LEU A 190 -2.78 -34.90 -7.60
CA LEU A 190 -4.22 -34.80 -7.44
C LEU A 190 -4.65 -34.97 -5.97
N HIS A 191 -5.53 -34.08 -5.51
CA HIS A 191 -6.47 -34.36 -4.43
C HIS A 191 -7.75 -33.56 -4.71
N GLY A 192 -8.97 -34.07 -4.53
CA GLY A 192 -9.39 -35.27 -3.80
C GLY A 192 -10.72 -34.89 -3.14
N GLY A 193 -11.83 -35.03 -3.86
CA GLY A 193 -13.11 -34.40 -3.49
C GLY A 193 -14.05 -35.29 -2.69
N VAL A 194 -14.77 -34.70 -1.73
CA VAL A 194 -16.01 -35.27 -1.15
C VAL A 194 -17.06 -34.18 -1.10
N ARG A 195 -18.21 -34.41 -1.76
CA ARG A 195 -19.35 -33.50 -1.78
C ARG A 195 -20.51 -34.17 -1.05
N LEU A 196 -20.71 -33.81 0.22
CA LEU A 196 -21.86 -34.29 0.99
C LEU A 196 -23.15 -33.75 0.35
N SER A 197 -24.11 -34.66 0.10
CA SER A 197 -25.44 -34.29 -0.37
C SER A 197 -26.49 -34.97 0.50
N ASN A 198 -27.32 -34.15 1.14
CA ASN A 198 -28.37 -34.59 2.05
C ASN A 198 -29.53 -35.17 1.23
N LYS A 199 -30.08 -36.32 1.66
CA LYS A 199 -31.38 -36.82 1.19
C LYS A 199 -32.19 -37.30 2.39
N SER A 200 -33.31 -36.63 2.61
CA SER A 200 -34.45 -37.10 3.42
C SER A 200 -35.40 -37.93 2.56
N ILE A 201 -36.15 -38.84 3.20
CA ILE A 201 -37.39 -39.59 2.83
C ILE A 201 -37.45 -40.70 3.91
N ILE A 202 -38.34 -40.70 4.92
CA ILE A 202 -39.81 -40.87 4.94
C ILE A 202 -40.26 -42.27 4.50
N GLU A 203 -40.63 -43.11 5.49
CA GLU A 203 -41.78 -44.05 5.54
C GLU A 203 -41.75 -44.63 6.98
N SER A 204 -42.75 -44.32 7.83
CA SER A 204 -44.06 -45.01 8.00
C SER A 204 -43.95 -46.30 8.80
#